data_AF-A0A529Y929-F1
#
_entry.id   AF-A0A529Y929-F1
#
_cell.length_a   1.000
_cell.length_b   1.000
_cell.length_c   1.000
_cell.angle_alpha   90.00
_cell.angle_beta   90.00
_cell.angle_gamma   90.00
#
_symmetry.space_group_name_H-M   'P 1'
#
loop_
_entity.id
_entity.type
_entity.pdbx_description
1 polymer ?
#
loop_
_entity_poly.entity_id
_entity_poly.type
_entity_poly.pdbx_seq_one_letter_code
_entity_poly.pdbx_strand_id
1 'polypeptide(L)'
;YQFARVELNTSASQNWAMICWGVLLVSAWATFAVTAKRFHDFGKPTYFALISLIIGPILLIILSCFRSDPGPNRYGRRTNAPADS
;
A
#
# COMPACT_ATOMS: atom_id res chain seq x y z
N TYR A 1 8.95 -28.90 18.14
CA TYR A 1 8.85 -27.46 18.45
C TYR A 1 7.40 -27.08 18.65
N GLN A 2 6.91 -26.98 19.90
CA GLN A 2 5.52 -26.63 20.26
C GLN A 2 5.50 -25.42 21.23
N PHE A 3 6.16 -24.32 20.88
CA PHE A 3 6.32 -23.17 21.80
C PHE A 3 5.30 -22.04 21.61
N ALA A 4 4.31 -22.18 20.73
CA ALA A 4 3.45 -21.03 20.38
C ALA A 4 1.99 -21.38 20.01
N ARG A 5 1.41 -22.46 20.57
CA ARG A 5 -0.05 -22.60 20.53
C ARG A 5 -0.63 -21.90 21.75
N VAL A 6 -0.86 -20.59 21.61
CA VAL A 6 -1.75 -19.89 22.54
C VAL A 6 -3.12 -20.55 22.41
N GLU A 7 -3.70 -20.98 23.53
CA GLU A 7 -4.99 -21.66 23.54
C GLU A 7 -6.07 -20.74 22.95
N LEU A 8 -6.86 -21.30 22.03
CA LEU A 8 -7.94 -20.57 21.34
C LEU A 8 -8.95 -20.09 22.40
N ASN A 9 -9.41 -18.83 22.28
CA ASN A 9 -10.35 -18.17 23.21
C ASN A 9 -9.76 -17.68 24.54
N THR A 10 -8.42 -17.68 24.70
CA THR A 10 -7.77 -16.95 25.80
C THR A 10 -7.70 -15.44 25.50
N SER A 11 -7.64 -14.62 26.55
CA SER A 11 -7.45 -13.17 26.43
C SER A 11 -6.16 -12.82 25.67
N ALA A 12 -5.09 -13.60 25.87
CA ALA A 12 -3.84 -13.46 25.13
C ALA A 12 -4.05 -13.72 23.62
N SER A 13 -4.74 -14.79 23.24
CA SER A 13 -5.06 -15.11 21.83
C SER A 13 -5.86 -13.98 21.17
N GLN A 14 -6.86 -13.45 21.88
CA GLN A 14 -7.68 -12.33 21.39
C GLN A 14 -6.85 -11.05 21.21
N ASN A 15 -5.96 -10.73 22.15
CA ASN A 15 -5.09 -9.55 22.04
C ASN A 15 -4.13 -9.67 20.84
N TRP A 16 -3.52 -10.84 20.64
CA TRP A 16 -2.68 -11.09 19.48
C TRP A 16 -3.46 -11.00 18.17
N ALA A 17 -4.68 -11.54 18.12
CA ALA A 17 -5.55 -11.42 16.95
C ALA A 17 -5.87 -9.95 16.63
N MET A 18 -6.20 -9.14 17.64
CA MET A 18 -6.47 -7.71 17.48
C MET A 18 -5.27 -6.95 16.93
N ILE A 19 -4.06 -7.24 17.44
CA ILE A 19 -2.82 -6.65 16.94
C ILE A 19 -2.59 -7.07 15.48
N CYS A 20 -2.74 -8.36 15.15
CA CYS A 20 -2.58 -8.85 13.79
C CYS A 20 -3.56 -8.17 12.84
N TRP A 21 -4.84 -8.03 13.21
CA TRP A 21 -5.83 -7.31 12.41
C TRP A 21 -5.48 -5.83 12.26
N GLY A 22 -5.03 -5.18 13.34
CA GLY A 22 -4.58 -3.78 13.28
C GLY A 22 -3.40 -3.59 12.32
N VAL A 23 -2.39 -4.45 12.40
CA VAL A 23 -1.24 -4.43 11.49
C VAL A 23 -1.70 -4.66 10.06
N LEU A 24 -2.56 -5.66 9.81
CA LEU A 24 -3.10 -5.92 8.48
C LEU A 24 -3.83 -4.72 7.89
N LEU A 25 -4.68 -4.05 8.67
CA LEU A 25 -5.41 -2.85 8.22
C LEU A 25 -4.47 -1.69 7.91
N VAL A 26 -3.50 -1.41 8.79
CA VAL A 26 -2.51 -0.35 8.58
C VAL A 26 -1.65 -0.63 7.35
N SER A 27 -1.18 -1.88 7.20
CA SER A 27 -0.40 -2.31 6.04
C SER A 27 -1.21 -2.20 4.75
N ALA A 28 -2.47 -2.69 4.74
CA ALA A 28 -3.35 -2.60 3.57
C ALA A 28 -3.61 -1.14 3.17
N TRP A 29 -3.86 -0.27 4.15
CA TRP A 29 -4.03 1.17 3.90
C TRP A 29 -2.77 1.82 3.33
N ALA A 30 -1.60 1.53 3.90
CA ALA A 30 -0.33 2.05 3.41
C ALA A 30 -0.04 1.57 1.98
N THR A 31 -0.26 0.28 1.69
CA THR A 31 -0.10 -0.28 0.34
C THR A 31 -1.04 0.39 -0.66
N PHE A 32 -2.30 0.59 -0.30
CA PHE A 32 -3.26 1.31 -1.15
C PHE A 32 -2.83 2.75 -1.42
N ALA A 33 -2.45 3.50 -0.39
CA ALA A 33 -2.01 4.89 -0.52
C ALA A 33 -0.77 5.04 -1.43
N VAL A 34 0.22 4.15 -1.30
CA VAL A 34 1.42 4.18 -2.14
C VAL A 34 1.09 3.78 -3.59
N THR A 35 0.23 2.78 -3.79
CA THR A 35 -0.19 2.37 -5.14
C THR A 35 -0.99 3.47 -5.82
N ALA A 36 -1.92 4.10 -5.10
CA ALA A 36 -2.66 5.28 -5.55
C ALA A 36 -1.71 6.37 -6.05
N LYS A 37 -0.70 6.73 -5.25
CA LYS A 37 0.33 7.67 -5.66
C LYS A 37 1.06 7.24 -6.93
N ARG A 38 1.45 5.97 -7.04
CA ARG A 38 2.14 5.47 -8.25
C ARG A 38 1.26 5.56 -9.50
N PHE A 39 -0.01 5.20 -9.40
CA PHE A 39 -0.94 5.40 -10.52
C PHE A 39 -1.09 6.87 -10.91
N HIS A 40 -1.10 7.78 -9.94
CA HIS A 40 -1.07 9.22 -10.20
C HIS A 40 0.21 9.66 -10.92
N ASP A 41 1.36 9.10 -10.57
CA ASP A 41 2.64 9.37 -11.23
C ASP A 41 2.67 8.86 -12.70
N PHE A 42 1.77 7.94 -13.08
CA PHE A 42 1.54 7.49 -14.47
C PHE A 42 0.38 8.23 -15.16
N GLY A 43 -0.10 9.34 -14.57
CA GLY A 43 -1.26 10.08 -15.09
C GLY A 43 -2.60 9.32 -15.04
N LYS A 44 -2.64 8.11 -14.50
CA LYS A 44 -3.82 7.25 -14.42
C LYS A 44 -4.71 7.66 -13.24
N PRO A 45 -6.03 7.41 -13.33
CA PRO A 45 -6.95 7.65 -12.23
C PRO A 45 -6.72 6.68 -11.05
N THR A 46 -6.98 7.17 -9.84
CA THR A 46 -6.68 6.47 -8.58
C THR A 46 -7.46 5.18 -8.37
N TYR A 47 -8.63 5.03 -9.00
CA TYR A 47 -9.47 3.84 -8.78
C TYR A 47 -8.77 2.53 -9.17
N PHE A 48 -7.76 2.58 -10.06
CA PHE A 48 -6.93 1.41 -10.37
C PHE A 48 -6.16 0.89 -9.17
N ALA A 49 -5.88 1.72 -8.16
CA ALA A 49 -5.24 1.30 -6.94
C ALA A 49 -6.11 0.36 -6.10
N LEU A 50 -7.43 0.27 -6.32
CA LEU A 50 -8.28 -0.69 -5.59
C LEU A 50 -7.84 -2.14 -5.80
N ILE A 51 -7.23 -2.45 -6.95
CA ILE A 51 -6.68 -3.78 -7.21
C ILE A 51 -5.51 -4.13 -6.25
N SER A 52 -4.88 -3.12 -5.63
CA SER A 52 -3.83 -3.32 -4.64
C SER A 52 -4.35 -3.91 -3.33
N LEU A 53 -5.66 -3.93 -3.07
CA LEU A 53 -6.21 -4.57 -1.89
C LEU A 53 -6.16 -6.10 -1.98
N ILE A 54 -6.01 -6.64 -3.19
CA ILE A 54 -5.90 -8.09 -3.43
C ILE A 54 -4.45 -8.47 -3.73
N ILE A 55 -3.79 -7.73 -4.63
CA ILE A 55 -2.45 -8.05 -5.15
C ILE A 55 -1.41 -6.95 -4.85
N GLY A 56 -1.63 -6.14 -3.83
CA GLY A 56 -0.88 -4.90 -3.57
C GLY A 56 0.64 -5.02 -3.56
N PRO A 57 1.24 -5.93 -2.77
CA PRO A 57 2.69 -6.08 -2.75
C PRO A 57 3.28 -6.42 -4.13
N ILE A 58 2.64 -7.34 -4.86
CA ILE A 58 3.06 -7.76 -6.20
C ILE A 58 2.94 -6.58 -7.18
N LEU A 59 1.82 -5.87 -7.15
CA LEU A 59 1.56 -4.73 -8.00
C LEU A 59 2.57 -3.60 -7.76
N LEU A 60 2.92 -3.32 -6.50
CA LEU A 60 3.95 -2.32 -6.18
C LEU A 60 5.34 -2.73 -6.68
N ILE A 61 5.70 -4.02 -6.60
CA ILE A 61 6.97 -4.51 -7.17
C ILE A 61 6.99 -4.25 -8.67
N ILE A 62 5.93 -4.65 -9.38
CA ILE A 62 5.80 -4.45 -10.83
C ILE A 62 5.88 -2.95 -11.16
N LEU A 63 5.07 -2.10 -10.52
CA LEU A 63 5.05 -0.65 -10.74
C LEU A 63 6.39 0.02 -10.39
N SER A 64 7.18 -0.55 -9.48
CA SER A 64 8.51 -0.04 -9.13
C SER A 64 9.56 -0.33 -10.19
N CYS A 65 9.35 -1.38 -11.01
CA CYS A 65 10.22 -1.68 -12.14
C CYS A 65 10.01 -0.75 -13.34
N PHE A 66 8.88 -0.03 -13.41
CA PHE A 66 8.57 0.89 -14.49
C PHE A 66 8.86 2.34 -14.09
N ARG A 67 9.45 3.10 -15.00
CA ARG A 67 9.67 4.54 -14.82
C ARG A 67 8.34 5.28 -15.01
N SER A 68 7.98 6.11 -14.05
CA SER A 68 6.82 7.02 -14.12
C SER A 68 6.95 8.06 -15.24
N ASP A 69 5.82 8.68 -15.62
CA ASP A 69 5.80 9.67 -16.70
C ASP A 69 6.67 10.89 -16.34
N PRO A 70 7.43 11.46 -17.30
CA PRO A 70 8.25 12.63 -17.05
C PRO A 70 7.38 13.88 -16.86
N GLY A 71 7.62 14.61 -15.76
CA GLY A 71 6.92 15.86 -15.44
C GLY A 71 6.18 15.81 -14.10
N PRO A 72 5.69 16.96 -13.61
CA PRO A 72 4.96 17.01 -12.35
C PRO A 72 3.59 16.32 -12.48
N ASN A 73 3.25 15.55 -11.47
CA ASN A 73 1.91 14.95 -11.32
C ASN A 73 0.82 16.05 -11.34
N ARG A 74 -0.25 15.82 -12.11
CA ARG A 74 -1.51 16.60 -12.17
C ARG A 74 -2.02 17.12 -10.80
N TYR A 75 -1.80 16.36 -9.74
CA TYR A 75 -2.37 16.62 -8.41
C TYR A 75 -1.43 17.34 -7.45
N GLY A 76 -0.20 17.68 -7.86
CA GLY A 76 0.73 18.41 -7.00
C GLY A 76 1.63 19.34 -7.80
N ARG A 77 1.84 20.57 -7.31
CA ARG A 77 2.83 21.47 -7.90
C ARG A 77 4.24 20.85 -7.90
N ARG A 78 4.58 19.98 -6.92
CA ARG A 78 5.76 19.09 -6.90
C ARG A 78 5.57 17.85 -5.99
N THR A 79 5.87 16.64 -6.49
CA THR A 79 6.73 15.64 -5.81
C THR A 79 7.48 14.88 -6.90
N ASN A 80 8.82 15.09 -6.94
CA ASN A 80 9.77 15.03 -8.07
C ASN A 80 9.47 16.09 -9.17
N ALA A 81 10.14 17.26 -9.22
CA ALA A 81 9.72 18.35 -10.12
C ALA A 81 10.85 19.33 -10.54
N PRO A 82 10.68 20.25 -11.54
CA PRO A 82 9.44 20.89 -12.03
C PRO A 82 9.04 20.65 -13.48
N ALA A 83 7.80 21.04 -13.81
CA ALA A 83 7.55 21.71 -15.09
C ALA A 83 7.20 23.16 -14.75
N ASP A 84 8.18 24.05 -14.91
CA ASP A 84 7.97 25.50 -14.93
C ASP A 84 8.68 26.00 -16.20
N SER A 85 7.86 26.55 -17.11
CA SER A 85 8.10 27.16 -18.44
C SER A 85 8.93 26.37 -19.46
#